data_AF-A0A2V6UFW7-F1
#
_entry.id   AF-A0A2V6UFW7-F1
#
_cell.length_a   1.000
_cell.length_b   1.000
_cell.length_c   1.000
_cell.angle_alpha   90.00
_cell.angle_beta   90.00
_cell.angle_gamma   90.00
#
_symmetry.space_group_name_H-M   'P 1'
#
loop_
_entity.id
_entity.type
_entity.pdbx_description
1 polymer ?
#
loop_
_entity_poly.entity_id
_entity_poly.type
_entity_poly.pdbx_seq_one_letter_code
_entity_poly.pdbx_strand_id
1 'polypeptide(L)'
;MDESSQSTERHHESPEPHEDGNGRRDFLKGALLAGGAVASAGVGAVAAQAQPGRVPGTLNHYYVPATDKTVHWGYFSKLLKPLVEVSSGDFVTIEVLTHHANDDAERMVKGDPGAESVFYWDRQRKGVDRRGAGPMQPTLFGRGAGEGLGVHICTGPVAVKGAMPGDILEVRIVDVTPRPCANSQYKGKSFGSNAAAWWGFHYK
;
A
#
# COMPACT_ATOMS: atom_id res chain seq x y z
N MET A 1 -4.51 -33.64 57.60
CA MET A 1 -3.61 -33.09 58.62
C MET A 1 -2.39 -33.98 58.60
N ASP A 2 -1.18 -33.56 58.27
CA ASP A 2 -0.58 -32.30 57.86
C ASP A 2 0.84 -32.75 57.48
N GLU A 3 1.35 -32.43 56.29
CA GLU A 3 2.80 -32.54 56.09
C GLU A 3 3.27 -31.46 55.12
N SER A 4 3.91 -30.51 55.76
CA SER A 4 4.52 -29.29 55.27
C SER A 4 5.77 -29.56 54.44
N SER A 5 5.80 -28.94 53.27
CA SER A 5 6.87 -28.05 52.79
C SER A 5 8.33 -28.45 53.08
N GLN A 6 9.04 -28.90 52.03
CA GLN A 6 10.47 -28.63 51.88
C GLN A 6 10.72 -27.91 50.54
N SER A 7 10.92 -26.60 50.64
CA SER A 7 11.47 -25.74 49.60
C SER A 7 12.99 -25.72 49.75
N THR A 8 13.71 -26.23 48.75
CA THR A 8 15.15 -25.99 48.62
C THR A 8 15.36 -25.07 47.43
N GLU A 9 15.81 -23.86 47.74
CA GLU A 9 16.12 -22.78 46.82
C GLU A 9 17.16 -23.22 45.77
N ARG A 10 16.87 -22.92 44.50
CA ARG A 10 17.90 -22.85 43.45
C ARG A 10 18.00 -21.41 43.00
N HIS A 11 19.17 -20.85 43.22
CA HIS A 11 19.57 -19.50 42.84
C HIS A 11 19.23 -19.23 41.37
N HIS A 12 18.43 -18.18 41.14
CA HIS A 12 18.12 -17.65 39.84
C HIS A 12 19.27 -16.71 39.42
N GLU A 13 20.14 -17.20 38.56
CA GLU A 13 21.17 -16.40 37.92
C GLU A 13 20.53 -15.65 36.75
N SER A 14 20.43 -14.34 36.86
CA SER A 14 19.87 -13.44 35.86
C SER A 14 20.79 -13.38 34.64
N PRO A 15 20.31 -13.58 33.39
CA PRO A 15 21.14 -13.30 32.23
C PRO A 15 21.28 -11.78 32.03
N GLU A 16 22.53 -11.33 31.95
CA GLU A 16 22.94 -9.96 31.61
C GLU A 16 22.29 -9.46 30.30
N PRO A 17 21.91 -8.19 30.20
CA PRO A 17 21.34 -7.62 28.98
C PRO A 17 22.42 -7.48 27.90
N HIS A 18 22.21 -8.14 26.76
CA HIS A 18 22.98 -7.91 25.54
C HIS A 18 22.71 -6.49 25.02
N GLU A 19 23.70 -5.61 25.10
CA GLU A 19 23.72 -4.31 24.42
C GLU A 19 23.84 -4.51 22.90
N ASP A 20 22.74 -4.41 22.17
CA ASP A 20 22.76 -4.14 20.72
C ASP A 20 22.55 -2.63 20.49
N GLY A 21 23.55 -1.86 20.90
CA GLY A 21 23.66 -0.44 20.64
C GLY A 21 24.07 -0.15 19.20
N ASN A 22 23.24 0.66 18.52
CA ASN A 22 23.70 1.64 17.53
C ASN A 22 23.95 1.23 16.05
N GLY A 23 23.47 0.08 15.56
CA GLY A 23 23.72 -0.35 14.16
C GLY A 23 22.67 -0.01 13.08
N ARG A 24 21.40 0.24 13.42
CA ARG A 24 20.30 0.24 12.42
C ARG A 24 19.78 1.61 11.98
N ARG A 25 20.19 2.69 12.66
CA ARG A 25 19.69 4.06 12.39
C ARG A 25 20.57 4.88 11.44
N ASP A 26 21.79 4.43 11.17
CA ASP A 26 22.76 5.21 10.40
C ASP A 26 22.85 4.86 8.91
N PHE A 27 22.17 3.81 8.43
CA PHE A 27 22.21 3.44 7.01
C PHE A 27 21.43 4.41 6.09
N LEU A 28 20.56 5.25 6.64
CA LEU A 28 19.74 6.20 5.86
C LEU A 28 20.41 7.56 5.58
N LYS A 29 21.64 7.80 6.07
CA LYS A 29 22.31 9.10 5.90
C LYS A 29 23.31 9.18 4.74
N GLY A 30 23.54 8.09 4.00
CA GLY A 30 24.63 8.01 3.02
C GLY A 30 24.33 8.42 1.56
N ALA A 31 23.08 8.74 1.19
CA ALA A 31 22.69 8.81 -0.22
C ALA A 31 22.37 10.22 -0.78
N LEU A 32 22.84 11.30 -0.16
CA LEU A 32 22.83 12.63 -0.78
C LEU A 32 24.24 13.20 -0.74
N LEU A 33 24.97 13.10 -1.85
CA LEU A 33 25.95 14.10 -2.34
C LEU A 33 26.61 13.59 -3.64
N ALA A 34 25.95 13.82 -4.78
CA ALA A 34 26.56 14.01 -6.10
C ALA A 34 25.46 14.63 -6.96
N GLY A 35 25.46 15.93 -7.21
CA GLY A 35 26.24 16.53 -8.29
C GLY A 35 25.25 16.94 -9.39
N GLY A 36 25.06 18.23 -9.59
CA GLY A 36 23.94 18.79 -10.35
C GLY A 36 23.99 18.56 -11.86
N ALA A 37 22.80 18.59 -12.46
CA ALA A 37 22.53 19.19 -13.76
C ALA A 37 21.02 19.50 -13.83
N VAL A 38 20.68 20.77 -14.07
CA VAL A 38 19.29 21.19 -14.34
C VAL A 38 19.01 20.82 -15.79
N ALA A 39 18.14 19.85 -16.01
CA ALA A 39 17.55 19.56 -17.32
C ALA A 39 16.04 19.77 -17.22
N SER A 40 15.57 20.87 -17.79
CA SER A 40 14.16 21.11 -18.09
C SER A 40 13.70 20.09 -19.13
N ALA A 41 12.90 19.10 -18.72
CA ALA A 41 12.21 18.19 -19.60
C ALA A 41 10.77 17.98 -19.09
N GLY A 42 9.82 18.02 -20.02
CA GLY A 42 8.38 18.15 -19.77
C GLY A 42 7.76 17.08 -18.89
N VAL A 43 6.57 17.40 -18.39
CA VAL A 43 5.72 16.55 -17.55
C VAL A 43 5.20 15.36 -18.38
N GLY A 44 6.06 14.39 -18.61
CA GLY A 44 5.70 13.06 -19.10
C GLY A 44 5.34 12.17 -17.91
N ALA A 45 4.25 11.43 -18.03
CA ALA A 45 3.85 10.43 -17.04
C ALA A 45 5.05 9.52 -16.71
N VAL A 46 5.42 9.48 -15.43
CA VAL A 46 6.35 8.48 -14.91
C VAL A 46 5.68 7.12 -15.09
N ALA A 47 6.06 6.41 -16.15
CA ALA A 47 5.77 4.99 -16.26
C ALA A 47 6.38 4.31 -15.03
N ALA A 48 5.68 3.34 -14.46
CA ALA A 48 6.21 2.50 -13.39
C ALA A 48 7.58 1.95 -13.84
N GLN A 49 8.66 2.52 -13.32
CA GLN A 49 10.00 2.01 -13.54
C GLN A 49 10.07 0.71 -12.74
N ALA A 50 9.98 -0.42 -13.45
CA ALA A 50 10.53 -1.66 -12.95
C ALA A 50 11.98 -1.34 -12.52
N GLN A 51 12.27 -1.52 -11.24
CA GLN A 51 13.62 -1.30 -10.72
C GLN A 51 14.63 -2.18 -11.47
N PRO A 52 15.86 -1.68 -11.68
CA PRO A 52 16.85 -2.37 -12.49
C PRO A 52 17.27 -3.70 -11.85
N GLY A 53 17.33 -4.74 -12.67
CA GLY A 53 18.19 -5.90 -12.52
C GLY A 53 18.04 -6.73 -11.24
N ARG A 54 17.27 -7.81 -11.33
CA ARG A 54 17.35 -8.94 -10.38
C ARG A 54 18.82 -9.34 -10.18
N VAL A 55 19.36 -9.16 -8.97
CA VAL A 55 20.68 -9.68 -8.61
C VAL A 55 20.48 -11.04 -7.95
N PRO A 56 20.95 -12.14 -8.55
CA PRO A 56 20.86 -13.46 -7.93
C PRO A 56 21.61 -13.47 -6.58
N GLY A 57 20.94 -13.91 -5.52
CA GLY A 57 21.54 -14.03 -4.17
C GLY A 57 21.32 -12.84 -3.23
N THR A 58 20.57 -11.81 -3.65
CA THR A 58 20.22 -10.67 -2.78
C THR A 58 18.70 -10.58 -2.56
N LEU A 59 18.29 -10.05 -1.41
CA LEU A 59 16.90 -9.67 -1.13
C LEU A 59 16.53 -8.49 -2.04
N ASN A 60 15.55 -8.69 -2.94
CA ASN A 60 15.08 -7.62 -3.82
C ASN A 60 14.05 -6.76 -3.10
N HIS A 61 13.98 -5.47 -3.44
CA HIS A 61 12.98 -4.56 -2.90
C HIS A 61 12.25 -3.87 -4.05
N TYR A 62 10.96 -4.16 -4.21
CA TYR A 62 10.11 -3.58 -5.23
C TYR A 62 9.34 -2.37 -4.70
N TYR A 63 8.99 -1.44 -5.58
CA TYR A 63 8.13 -0.30 -5.26
C TYR A 63 6.93 -0.26 -6.21
N VAL A 64 5.72 -0.27 -5.66
CA VAL A 64 4.46 -0.27 -6.43
C VAL A 64 3.67 1.00 -6.09
N PRO A 65 3.72 2.04 -6.95
CA PRO A 65 2.98 3.28 -6.71
C PRO A 65 1.47 3.08 -6.88
N ALA A 66 0.65 3.98 -6.33
CA ALA A 66 -0.80 3.94 -6.48
C ALA A 66 -1.21 4.83 -7.66
N THR A 67 -1.51 4.20 -8.81
CA THR A 67 -1.88 4.85 -10.06
C THR A 67 -3.03 4.11 -10.73
N ASP A 68 -3.66 4.71 -11.73
CA ASP A 68 -4.68 4.05 -12.57
C ASP A 68 -4.19 2.78 -13.28
N LYS A 69 -2.86 2.55 -13.37
CA LYS A 69 -2.26 1.36 -13.98
C LYS A 69 -1.92 0.25 -12.97
N THR A 70 -1.86 0.58 -11.69
CA THR A 70 -1.39 -0.30 -10.63
C THR A 70 -2.46 -0.63 -9.62
N VAL A 71 -3.67 -0.06 -9.77
CA VAL A 71 -4.81 -0.36 -8.91
C VAL A 71 -5.94 -1.00 -9.70
N HIS A 72 -6.76 -1.74 -8.97
CA HIS A 72 -8.10 -2.13 -9.38
C HIS A 72 -9.07 -1.75 -8.26
N TRP A 73 -10.33 -1.49 -8.59
CA TRP A 73 -11.27 -0.88 -7.66
C TRP A 73 -12.47 -1.80 -7.41
N GLY A 74 -12.57 -2.30 -6.19
CA GLY A 74 -13.78 -2.91 -5.66
C GLY A 74 -13.94 -4.40 -5.94
N TYR A 75 -12.89 -5.13 -6.31
CA TYR A 75 -12.97 -6.57 -6.54
C TYR A 75 -11.60 -7.25 -6.32
N PHE A 76 -11.60 -8.57 -6.18
CA PHE A 76 -10.43 -9.42 -6.40
C PHE A 76 -10.68 -10.29 -7.63
N SER A 77 -9.63 -10.60 -8.40
CA SER A 77 -9.75 -11.53 -9.51
C SER A 77 -8.43 -12.23 -9.81
N LYS A 78 -8.47 -13.57 -9.89
CA LYS A 78 -7.33 -14.40 -10.30
C LYS A 78 -6.88 -14.18 -11.76
N LEU A 79 -7.66 -13.43 -12.54
CA LEU A 79 -7.37 -13.14 -13.95
C LEU A 79 -6.62 -11.81 -14.13
N LEU A 80 -6.42 -11.04 -13.06
CA LEU A 80 -5.61 -9.82 -13.14
C LEU A 80 -4.15 -10.19 -13.37
N LYS A 81 -3.52 -9.52 -14.34
CA LYS A 81 -2.09 -9.65 -14.58
C LYS A 81 -1.33 -9.09 -13.38
N PRO A 82 -0.42 -9.86 -12.76
CA PRO A 82 0.44 -9.34 -11.68
C PRO A 82 1.28 -8.16 -12.17
N LEU A 83 1.45 -7.15 -11.31
CA LEU A 83 2.30 -5.99 -11.59
C LEU A 83 3.78 -6.33 -11.43
N VAL A 84 4.08 -7.14 -10.41
CA VAL A 84 5.42 -7.67 -10.11
C VAL A 84 5.30 -9.13 -9.66
N GLU A 85 6.33 -9.91 -9.93
CA GLU A 85 6.51 -11.25 -9.36
C GLU A 85 7.73 -11.21 -8.42
N VAL A 86 7.53 -11.63 -7.18
CA VAL A 86 8.53 -11.63 -6.12
C VAL A 86 8.89 -13.05 -5.71
N SER A 87 10.09 -13.24 -5.17
CA SER A 87 10.51 -14.49 -4.54
C SER A 87 10.31 -14.41 -3.02
N SER A 88 10.22 -15.56 -2.35
CA SER A 88 10.14 -15.60 -0.88
C SER A 88 11.32 -14.85 -0.25
N GLY A 89 11.03 -13.99 0.72
CA GLY A 89 12.01 -13.12 1.39
C GLY A 89 12.20 -11.74 0.76
N ASP A 90 11.72 -11.49 -0.47
CA ASP A 90 11.77 -10.16 -1.09
C ASP A 90 10.86 -9.16 -0.34
N PHE A 91 11.17 -7.87 -0.49
CA PHE A 91 10.40 -6.75 0.05
C PHE A 91 9.59 -6.06 -1.05
N VAL A 92 8.42 -5.53 -0.68
CA VAL A 92 7.62 -4.65 -1.54
C VAL A 92 7.12 -3.47 -0.74
N THR A 93 7.42 -2.25 -1.18
CA THR A 93 6.72 -1.04 -0.72
C THR A 93 5.53 -0.79 -1.64
N ILE A 94 4.33 -0.78 -1.07
CA ILE A 94 3.08 -0.62 -1.81
C ILE A 94 2.42 0.68 -1.36
N GLU A 95 2.22 1.60 -2.29
CA GLU A 95 1.37 2.75 -2.04
C GLU A 95 -0.10 2.36 -2.14
N VAL A 96 -0.93 2.94 -1.29
CA VAL A 96 -2.39 2.71 -1.26
C VAL A 96 -3.14 4.03 -1.17
N LEU A 97 -4.36 4.06 -1.70
CA LEU A 97 -5.27 5.21 -1.65
C LEU A 97 -6.57 4.82 -0.96
N THR A 98 -7.10 5.71 -0.12
CA THR A 98 -8.47 5.59 0.36
C THR A 98 -9.45 5.92 -0.76
N HIS A 99 -10.50 5.11 -0.92
CA HIS A 99 -11.55 5.34 -1.91
C HIS A 99 -12.41 6.58 -1.60
N HIS A 100 -12.31 7.10 -0.38
CA HIS A 100 -12.94 8.34 0.08
C HIS A 100 -12.13 9.60 -0.24
N ALA A 101 -11.00 9.53 -0.96
CA ALA A 101 -10.16 10.71 -1.19
C ALA A 101 -10.90 11.84 -1.91
N ASN A 102 -11.92 11.53 -2.72
CA ASN A 102 -12.71 12.55 -3.40
C ASN A 102 -13.75 13.24 -2.51
N ASP A 103 -13.92 12.84 -1.24
CA ASP A 103 -14.80 13.54 -0.29
C ASP A 103 -14.28 14.96 0.01
N ASP A 104 -12.95 15.16 -0.06
CA ASP A 104 -12.28 16.46 -0.03
C ASP A 104 -11.08 16.42 -1.00
N ALA A 105 -11.38 16.58 -2.29
CA ALA A 105 -10.39 16.48 -3.36
C ALA A 105 -9.27 17.52 -3.23
N GLU A 106 -9.51 18.69 -2.62
CA GLU A 106 -8.47 19.70 -2.41
C GLU A 106 -7.35 19.21 -1.48
N ARG A 107 -7.72 18.40 -0.49
CA ARG A 107 -6.79 17.91 0.54
C ARG A 107 -6.26 16.51 0.29
N MET A 108 -6.99 15.67 -0.46
CA MET A 108 -6.64 14.26 -0.63
C MET A 108 -6.35 13.85 -2.08
N VAL A 109 -6.57 14.72 -3.07
CA VAL A 109 -6.33 14.41 -4.50
C VAL A 109 -5.48 15.46 -5.21
N LYS A 110 -5.85 16.74 -5.12
CA LYS A 110 -5.25 17.82 -5.92
C LYS A 110 -3.76 17.97 -5.64
N GLY A 111 -2.96 17.96 -6.71
CA GLY A 111 -1.50 18.04 -6.66
C GLY A 111 -0.79 16.72 -6.38
N ASP A 112 -1.53 15.64 -6.12
CA ASP A 112 -0.98 14.29 -5.96
C ASP A 112 -1.17 13.51 -7.28
N PRO A 113 -0.09 13.25 -8.06
CA PRO A 113 -0.22 12.62 -9.37
C PRO A 113 -0.82 11.21 -9.33
N GLY A 114 -0.55 10.45 -8.25
CA GLY A 114 -1.08 9.10 -8.08
C GLY A 114 -2.58 9.15 -7.83
N ALA A 115 -3.01 9.97 -6.88
CA ALA A 115 -4.43 10.17 -6.60
C ALA A 115 -5.17 10.79 -7.81
N GLU A 116 -4.61 11.81 -8.46
CA GLU A 116 -5.20 12.41 -9.66
C GLU A 116 -5.39 11.38 -10.77
N SER A 117 -4.43 10.48 -11.00
CA SER A 117 -4.57 9.43 -12.01
C SER A 117 -5.75 8.49 -11.72
N VAL A 118 -5.93 8.07 -10.47
CA VAL A 118 -6.98 7.13 -10.06
C VAL A 118 -8.36 7.78 -10.00
N PHE A 119 -8.43 8.99 -9.45
CA PHE A 119 -9.68 9.72 -9.21
C PHE A 119 -10.14 10.56 -10.39
N TYR A 120 -9.33 10.70 -11.46
CA TYR A 120 -9.71 11.42 -12.65
C TYR A 120 -11.11 11.01 -13.14
N TRP A 121 -11.98 11.99 -13.34
CA TRP A 121 -13.32 11.78 -13.88
C TRP A 121 -13.84 13.07 -14.51
N ASP A 122 -14.03 13.06 -15.83
CA ASP A 122 -14.70 14.12 -16.58
C ASP A 122 -15.83 13.56 -17.46
N ARG A 123 -16.32 14.34 -18.43
CA ARG A 123 -17.38 13.91 -19.35
C ARG A 123 -16.91 12.87 -20.37
N GLN A 124 -15.60 12.73 -20.56
CA GLN A 124 -14.98 11.96 -21.63
C GLN A 124 -14.43 10.62 -21.11
N ARG A 125 -13.87 10.58 -19.90
CA ARG A 125 -13.24 9.40 -19.34
C ARG A 125 -13.17 9.40 -17.81
N LYS A 126 -12.88 8.22 -17.29
CA LYS A 126 -12.46 7.97 -15.91
C LYS A 126 -11.05 7.41 -15.90
N GLY A 127 -10.26 7.74 -14.88
CA GLY A 127 -8.97 7.12 -14.63
C GLY A 127 -9.12 5.62 -14.39
N VAL A 128 -9.97 5.26 -13.42
CA VAL A 128 -10.43 3.89 -13.20
C VAL A 128 -11.94 3.82 -13.42
N ASP A 129 -12.34 3.18 -14.52
CA ASP A 129 -13.76 3.07 -14.89
C ASP A 129 -14.50 2.05 -14.03
N ARG A 130 -14.07 0.78 -14.04
CA ARG A 130 -14.72 -0.26 -13.25
C ARG A 130 -14.49 -0.04 -11.75
N ARG A 131 -15.58 0.09 -10.99
CA ARG A 131 -15.57 0.20 -9.52
C ARG A 131 -16.59 -0.78 -8.94
N GLY A 132 -16.10 -1.96 -8.56
CA GLY A 132 -16.92 -3.07 -8.05
C GLY A 132 -16.87 -4.33 -8.92
N ALA A 133 -17.34 -5.44 -8.35
CA ALA A 133 -17.42 -6.74 -9.00
C ALA A 133 -18.62 -6.88 -9.96
N GLY A 134 -19.51 -5.89 -10.03
CA GLY A 134 -20.69 -5.88 -10.89
C GLY A 134 -20.39 -5.81 -12.40
N PRO A 135 -21.44 -5.79 -13.24
CA PRO A 135 -21.29 -5.74 -14.69
C PRO A 135 -20.65 -4.42 -15.18
N MET A 136 -19.98 -4.47 -16.35
CA MET A 136 -19.39 -3.26 -16.96
C MET A 136 -20.47 -2.28 -17.46
N GLN A 137 -21.56 -2.82 -18.02
CA GLN A 137 -22.75 -2.03 -18.26
C GLN A 137 -23.61 -2.05 -16.99
N PRO A 138 -24.17 -0.92 -16.54
CA PRO A 138 -24.82 -0.84 -15.24
C PRO A 138 -26.27 -1.37 -15.29
N THR A 139 -26.41 -2.67 -15.49
CA THR A 139 -27.70 -3.34 -15.74
C THR A 139 -28.46 -3.75 -14.48
N LEU A 140 -27.88 -3.70 -13.28
CA LEU A 140 -28.60 -4.09 -12.05
C LEU A 140 -29.11 -2.86 -11.29
N PHE A 141 -28.29 -1.81 -11.18
CA PHE A 141 -28.59 -0.63 -10.36
C PHE A 141 -28.36 0.72 -11.07
N GLY A 142 -27.80 0.74 -12.28
CA GLY A 142 -27.61 2.01 -13.01
C GLY A 142 -26.49 2.91 -12.48
N ARG A 143 -25.57 2.41 -11.64
CA ARG A 143 -24.54 3.22 -10.93
C ARG A 143 -23.20 3.39 -11.67
N GLY A 144 -23.11 2.90 -12.91
CA GLY A 144 -21.87 2.84 -13.71
C GLY A 144 -21.13 1.50 -13.61
N ALA A 145 -20.01 1.37 -14.33
CA ALA A 145 -19.26 0.12 -14.44
C ALA A 145 -18.84 -0.46 -13.08
N GLY A 146 -19.17 -1.72 -12.81
CA GLY A 146 -18.92 -2.40 -11.53
C GLY A 146 -19.98 -2.14 -10.45
N GLU A 147 -20.82 -1.12 -10.64
CA GLU A 147 -21.99 -0.74 -9.83
C GLU A 147 -21.74 -0.52 -8.32
N GLY A 148 -20.48 -0.32 -7.92
CA GLY A 148 -20.12 -0.16 -6.52
C GLY A 148 -20.30 -1.43 -5.69
N LEU A 149 -20.36 -2.61 -6.32
CA LEU A 149 -20.40 -3.90 -5.64
C LEU A 149 -18.99 -4.27 -5.14
N GLY A 150 -18.55 -3.53 -4.13
CA GLY A 150 -17.18 -3.48 -3.62
C GLY A 150 -16.55 -2.10 -3.90
N VAL A 151 -15.92 -1.51 -2.89
CA VAL A 151 -15.59 -0.06 -2.90
C VAL A 151 -14.12 0.27 -2.69
N HIS A 152 -13.27 -0.70 -2.35
CA HIS A 152 -11.87 -0.44 -2.01
C HIS A 152 -10.98 -0.32 -3.24
N ILE A 153 -10.02 0.61 -3.21
CA ILE A 153 -8.91 0.64 -4.17
C ILE A 153 -7.87 -0.35 -3.70
N CYS A 154 -7.50 -1.30 -4.56
CA CYS A 154 -6.54 -2.35 -4.26
C CYS A 154 -5.33 -2.21 -5.20
N THR A 155 -4.16 -1.88 -4.64
CA THR A 155 -2.89 -1.84 -5.39
C THR A 155 -2.37 -3.26 -5.59
N GLY A 156 -1.99 -3.62 -6.82
CA GLY A 156 -1.57 -4.98 -7.17
C GLY A 156 -2.32 -5.55 -8.39
N PRO A 157 -2.26 -6.87 -8.61
CA PRO A 157 -1.72 -7.91 -7.71
C PRO A 157 -0.19 -8.02 -7.70
N VAL A 158 0.35 -8.59 -6.62
CA VAL A 158 1.74 -9.07 -6.52
C VAL A 158 1.72 -10.59 -6.61
N ALA A 159 2.46 -11.17 -7.55
CA ALA A 159 2.63 -12.62 -7.66
C ALA A 159 3.82 -13.08 -6.80
N VAL A 160 3.70 -14.27 -6.21
CA VAL A 160 4.79 -14.92 -5.46
C VAL A 160 5.24 -16.14 -6.26
N LYS A 161 6.51 -16.14 -6.66
CA LYS A 161 7.10 -17.18 -7.49
C LYS A 161 7.01 -18.54 -6.82
N GLY A 162 6.41 -19.50 -7.50
CA GLY A 162 6.30 -20.89 -7.05
C GLY A 162 5.20 -21.14 -6.01
N ALA A 163 4.40 -20.14 -5.65
CA ALA A 163 3.25 -20.35 -4.76
C ALA A 163 2.17 -21.19 -5.43
N MET A 164 1.66 -22.20 -4.71
CA MET A 164 0.67 -23.16 -5.17
C MET A 164 -0.59 -23.13 -4.27
N PRO A 165 -1.78 -23.52 -4.78
CA PRO A 165 -2.97 -23.68 -3.95
C PRO A 165 -2.72 -24.66 -2.79
N GLY A 166 -2.96 -24.19 -1.56
CA GLY A 166 -2.67 -24.94 -0.34
C GLY A 166 -1.48 -24.42 0.46
N ASP A 167 -0.61 -23.62 -0.18
CA ASP A 167 0.49 -22.95 0.51
C ASP A 167 -0.01 -21.83 1.44
N ILE A 168 0.85 -21.44 2.38
CA ILE A 168 0.65 -20.30 3.28
C ILE A 168 1.56 -19.16 2.83
N LEU A 169 0.99 -17.97 2.71
CA LEU A 169 1.75 -16.74 2.48
C LEU A 169 1.91 -15.96 3.79
N GLU A 170 3.13 -15.86 4.29
CA GLU A 170 3.47 -14.89 5.35
C GLU A 170 3.65 -13.50 4.73
N VAL A 171 2.92 -12.51 5.24
CA VAL A 171 3.10 -11.10 4.87
C VAL A 171 3.43 -10.32 6.13
N ARG A 172 4.68 -9.89 6.25
CA ARG A 172 5.13 -9.05 7.38
C ARG A 172 4.97 -7.59 7.01
N ILE A 173 4.07 -6.89 7.69
CA ILE A 173 3.97 -5.42 7.58
C ILE A 173 5.06 -4.83 8.47
N VAL A 174 6.17 -4.42 7.84
CA VAL A 174 7.38 -3.96 8.57
C VAL A 174 7.38 -2.46 8.87
N ASP A 175 6.66 -1.67 8.07
CA ASP A 175 6.52 -0.22 8.25
C ASP A 175 5.22 0.29 7.59
N VAL A 176 4.70 1.40 8.09
CA VAL A 176 3.53 2.11 7.54
C VAL A 176 3.72 3.61 7.72
N THR A 177 3.61 4.37 6.61
CA THR A 177 3.67 5.83 6.63
C THR A 177 2.41 6.44 6.00
N PRO A 178 1.75 7.42 6.63
CA PRO A 178 0.64 8.14 6.00
C PRO A 178 1.07 8.86 4.71
N ARG A 179 0.26 8.76 3.66
CA ARG A 179 0.49 9.52 2.42
C ARG A 179 0.29 11.01 2.70
N PRO A 180 1.30 11.87 2.47
CA PRO A 180 1.20 13.30 2.77
C PRO A 180 0.25 14.01 1.79
N CYS A 181 -0.45 15.02 2.29
CA CYS A 181 -1.20 15.96 1.47
C CYS A 181 -0.25 16.71 0.51
N ALA A 182 -0.57 16.71 -0.78
CA ALA A 182 0.22 17.43 -1.79
C ALA A 182 -0.03 18.94 -1.80
N ASN A 183 -1.11 19.42 -1.16
CA ASN A 183 -1.41 20.84 -1.05
C ASN A 183 -0.41 21.52 -0.09
N SER A 184 0.34 22.48 -0.62
CA SER A 184 1.42 23.18 0.09
C SER A 184 0.96 23.94 1.33
N GLN A 185 -0.33 24.31 1.41
CA GLN A 185 -0.92 24.94 2.60
C GLN A 185 -0.94 24.00 3.81
N TYR A 186 -0.94 22.68 3.58
CA TYR A 186 -1.05 21.66 4.62
C TYR A 186 0.21 20.79 4.71
N LYS A 187 1.39 21.38 4.47
CA LYS A 187 2.68 20.67 4.49
C LYS A 187 2.85 19.85 5.77
N GLY A 188 3.20 18.57 5.61
CA GLY A 188 3.40 17.64 6.72
C GLY A 188 2.12 17.09 7.36
N LYS A 189 0.96 17.31 6.74
CA LYS A 189 -0.32 16.71 7.16
C LYS A 189 -0.78 15.63 6.20
N SER A 190 -1.60 14.74 6.70
CA SER A 190 -2.40 13.77 5.95
C SER A 190 -3.85 13.92 6.39
N PHE A 191 -4.78 13.70 5.47
CA PHE A 191 -6.21 13.80 5.73
C PHE A 191 -6.88 12.45 5.47
N GLY A 192 -8.04 12.27 6.09
CA GLY A 192 -8.90 11.12 5.89
C GLY A 192 -10.36 11.54 6.00
N SER A 193 -11.25 10.63 5.61
CA SER A 193 -12.70 10.82 5.69
C SER A 193 -13.31 9.73 6.56
N ASN A 194 -14.33 10.11 7.33
CA ASN A 194 -15.19 9.19 8.05
C ASN A 194 -16.63 9.44 7.61
N ALA A 195 -17.22 8.48 6.90
CA ALA A 195 -18.60 8.55 6.45
C ALA A 195 -19.52 7.73 7.37
N ALA A 196 -20.43 8.42 8.08
CA ALA A 196 -21.57 7.79 8.75
C ALA A 196 -22.60 7.38 7.67
N ALA A 197 -22.39 6.20 7.10
CA ALA A 197 -23.06 5.79 5.88
C ALA A 197 -24.32 4.93 6.10
N TRP A 198 -25.15 4.81 5.06
CA TRP A 198 -26.40 4.04 5.06
C TRP A 198 -26.21 2.53 5.30
N TRP A 199 -25.01 1.99 5.08
CA TRP A 199 -24.66 0.59 5.40
C TRP A 199 -24.09 0.42 6.81
N GLY A 200 -23.98 1.51 7.58
CA GLY A 200 -23.47 1.48 8.94
C GLY A 200 -24.49 0.91 9.91
N PHE A 201 -24.02 0.19 10.94
CA PHE A 201 -24.87 -0.39 11.98
C PHE A 201 -25.75 0.64 12.74
N HIS A 202 -25.34 1.90 12.75
CA HIS A 202 -26.07 3.01 13.37
C HIS A 202 -27.27 3.48 12.53
N TYR A 203 -27.32 3.15 11.24
CA TYR A 203 -28.39 3.52 10.33
C TYR A 203 -29.55 2.53 10.50
N LYS A 204 -30.64 2.99 11.14
CA LYS A 204 -31.87 2.24 11.41
C LYS A 204 -33.06 2.89 10.72
#